data_AF-A0A538LVL0-F1
#
_entry.id   AF-A0A538LVL0-F1
#
_cell.length_a   1.000
_cell.length_b   1.000
_cell.length_c   1.000
_cell.angle_alpha   90.00
_cell.angle_beta   90.00
_cell.angle_gamma   90.00
#
_symmetry.space_group_name_H-M   'P 1'
#
loop_
_entity.id
_entity.type
_entity.pdbx_description
1 polymer ?
#
loop_
_entity_poly.entity_id
_entity_poly.type
_entity_poly.pdbx_seq_one_letter_code
_entity_poly.pdbx_strand_id
1 'polypeptide(L)'
;MTDPQRRPSPHPSLAGREIDMAALADVVRRLVDLTVTCDVPADEVQSIVHELQASADRLAQHVPTPPHARYLVAPAPAGSDPATMHDSMPYDVVIGRYNPLALPLALEATARGARGTGRFTKPYEGGPGWVHGAVIAADSSPCGSGVRRASTRSVSSKPGSTIATATGS
;
A
#
# COMPACT_ATOMS: atom_id res chain seq x y z
N MET A 1 11.23 22.49 11.02
CA MET A 1 10.31 22.96 9.96
C MET A 1 9.10 22.05 10.01
N THR A 2 8.14 22.39 10.85
CA THR A 2 6.99 21.56 11.20
C THR A 2 5.91 21.79 10.14
N ASP A 3 5.52 20.73 9.44
CA ASP A 3 4.47 20.76 8.40
C ASP A 3 3.14 21.23 9.02
N PRO A 4 2.58 22.41 8.67
CA PRO A 4 1.54 23.06 9.46
C PRO A 4 0.14 22.43 9.39
N GLN A 5 -0.10 21.36 8.63
CA GLN A 5 -1.46 20.85 8.42
C GLN A 5 -1.55 19.32 8.21
N ARG A 6 -0.83 18.49 8.97
CA ARG A 6 -1.15 17.05 8.96
C ARG A 6 -2.25 16.78 9.99
N ARG A 7 -3.51 16.86 9.53
CA ARG A 7 -4.68 16.51 10.35
C ARG A 7 -4.54 15.05 10.83
N PRO A 8 -4.82 14.75 12.11
CA PRO A 8 -4.84 13.37 12.59
C PRO A 8 -5.80 12.51 11.75
N SER A 9 -5.40 11.29 11.47
CA SER A 9 -6.23 10.32 10.76
C SER A 9 -7.55 10.13 11.52
N PRO A 10 -8.70 10.12 10.84
CA PRO A 10 -9.97 9.83 11.50
C PRO A 10 -10.05 8.38 12.00
N HIS A 11 -9.15 7.49 11.57
CA HIS A 11 -9.17 6.08 11.93
C HIS A 11 -8.61 5.86 13.34
N PRO A 12 -9.34 5.18 14.26
CA PRO A 12 -8.93 5.05 15.66
C PRO A 12 -7.59 4.30 15.84
N SER A 13 -7.29 3.34 14.97
CA SER A 13 -5.98 2.66 14.96
C SER A 13 -4.80 3.54 14.51
N LEU A 14 -5.07 4.69 13.88
CA LEU A 14 -4.03 5.54 13.27
C LEU A 14 -3.91 6.90 13.93
N ALA A 15 -4.98 7.42 14.52
CA ALA A 15 -5.00 8.75 15.13
C ALA A 15 -3.81 8.95 16.09
N GLY A 16 -2.91 9.87 15.74
CA GLY A 16 -1.72 10.20 16.52
C GLY A 16 -0.56 9.20 16.43
N ARG A 17 -0.66 8.17 15.59
CA ARG A 17 0.34 7.11 15.36
C ARG A 17 0.67 6.92 13.88
N GLU A 18 0.33 7.88 13.04
CA GLU A 18 0.40 7.79 11.58
C GLU A 18 1.83 7.53 11.10
N ILE A 19 2.82 8.16 11.72
CA ILE A 19 4.23 7.99 11.34
C ILE A 19 4.70 6.58 11.70
N ASP A 20 4.41 6.12 12.92
CA ASP A 20 4.86 4.82 13.42
C ASP A 20 4.19 3.67 12.65
N MET A 21 2.88 3.79 12.39
CA MET A 21 2.13 2.80 11.62
C MET A 21 2.56 2.75 10.16
N ALA A 22 2.94 3.89 9.56
CA ALA A 22 3.51 3.93 8.23
C ALA A 22 4.89 3.25 8.18
N ALA A 23 5.74 3.52 9.17
CA ALA A 23 7.05 2.88 9.30
C ALA A 23 6.94 1.36 9.50
N LEU A 24 6.00 0.91 10.34
CA LEU A 24 5.70 -0.52 10.52
C LEU A 24 5.30 -1.16 9.18
N ALA A 25 4.37 -0.54 8.43
CA ALA A 25 3.96 -1.04 7.13
C ALA A 25 5.13 -1.09 6.14
N ASP A 26 6.06 -0.11 6.16
CA ASP A 26 7.26 -0.11 5.30
C ASP A 26 8.23 -1.24 5.65
N VAL A 27 8.46 -1.51 6.94
CA VAL A 27 9.28 -2.64 7.37
C VAL A 27 8.65 -3.96 6.92
N VAL A 28 7.34 -4.14 7.08
CA VAL A 28 6.65 -5.36 6.66
C VAL A 28 6.66 -5.51 5.14
N ARG A 29 6.50 -4.44 4.35
CA ARG A 29 6.67 -4.48 2.89
C ARG A 29 8.05 -4.98 2.49
N ARG A 30 9.09 -4.48 3.15
CA ARG A 30 10.46 -4.93 2.91
C ARG A 30 10.64 -6.41 3.25
N LEU A 31 10.04 -6.88 4.35
CA LEU A 31 10.07 -8.32 4.69
C LEU A 31 9.37 -9.16 3.62
N VAL A 32 8.21 -8.72 3.11
CA VAL A 32 7.49 -9.40 2.01
C VAL A 32 8.32 -9.48 0.74
N ASP A 33 9.08 -8.43 0.40
CA ASP A 33 10.01 -8.48 -0.74
C ASP A 33 11.14 -9.50 -0.48
N LEU A 34 11.73 -9.46 0.70
CA LEU A 34 12.85 -10.33 1.06
C LEU A 34 12.46 -11.81 1.11
N THR A 35 11.21 -12.18 1.46
CA THR A 35 10.79 -13.59 1.53
C THR A 35 10.87 -14.32 0.19
N VAL A 36 10.88 -13.59 -0.93
CA VAL A 36 10.95 -14.17 -2.28
C VAL A 36 12.26 -13.84 -3.00
N THR A 37 13.16 -13.10 -2.38
CA THR A 37 14.44 -12.70 -3.00
C THR A 37 15.69 -13.07 -2.22
N CYS A 38 15.58 -13.41 -0.94
CA CYS A 38 16.74 -13.70 -0.11
C CYS A 38 17.25 -15.14 -0.32
N ASP A 39 18.55 -15.31 -0.12
CA ASP A 39 19.24 -16.61 -0.04
C ASP A 39 19.96 -16.62 1.30
N VAL A 40 19.33 -17.22 2.30
CA VAL A 40 19.73 -17.15 3.72
C VAL A 40 19.95 -18.57 4.24
N PRO A 41 21.03 -18.84 5.00
CA PRO A 41 21.25 -20.14 5.64
C PRO A 41 20.08 -20.58 6.54
N ALA A 42 19.87 -21.89 6.67
CA ALA A 42 18.70 -22.44 7.34
C ALA A 42 18.61 -22.08 8.84
N ASP A 43 19.74 -22.03 9.53
CA ASP A 43 19.86 -21.62 10.94
C ASP A 43 19.49 -20.14 11.13
N GLU A 44 19.95 -19.28 10.23
CA GLU A 44 19.61 -17.85 10.23
C GLU A 44 18.11 -17.64 9.95
N VAL A 45 17.52 -18.40 9.01
CA VAL A 45 16.06 -18.36 8.77
C VAL A 45 15.27 -18.73 10.03
N GLN A 46 15.70 -19.75 10.77
CA GLN A 46 15.02 -20.16 12.01
C GLN A 46 15.08 -19.06 13.09
N SER A 47 16.23 -18.39 13.23
CA SER A 47 16.39 -17.27 14.14
C SER A 47 15.45 -16.11 13.78
N ILE A 48 15.42 -15.72 12.51
CA ILE A 48 14.53 -14.65 12.00
C ILE A 48 13.05 -15.01 12.23
N VAL A 49 12.65 -16.26 11.94
CA VAL A 49 11.26 -16.70 12.16
C VAL A 49 10.85 -16.55 13.63
N HIS A 50 11.72 -16.92 14.57
CA HIS A 50 11.44 -16.78 16.00
C HIS A 50 11.25 -15.31 16.40
N GLU A 51 12.09 -14.39 15.90
CA GLU A 51 11.96 -12.95 16.16
C GLU A 51 10.66 -12.36 15.59
N LEU A 52 10.29 -12.78 14.38
CA LEU A 52 9.05 -12.33 13.73
C LEU A 52 7.81 -12.87 14.44
N GLN A 53 7.83 -14.11 14.93
CA GLN A 53 6.76 -14.68 15.74
C GLN A 53 6.57 -13.91 17.05
N ALA A 54 7.65 -13.67 17.79
CA ALA A 54 7.58 -12.89 19.03
C ALA A 54 7.05 -11.47 18.78
N SER A 55 7.42 -10.86 17.66
CA SER A 55 6.90 -9.54 17.26
C SER A 55 5.41 -9.59 16.91
N ALA A 56 4.97 -10.61 16.18
CA ALA A 56 3.56 -10.81 15.85
C ALA A 56 2.70 -11.04 17.10
N ASP A 57 3.18 -11.84 18.05
CA ASP A 57 2.48 -12.10 19.32
C ASP A 57 2.30 -10.82 20.13
N ARG A 58 3.33 -9.96 20.19
CA ARG A 58 3.24 -8.64 20.82
C ARG A 58 2.20 -7.74 20.15
N LEU A 59 2.14 -7.74 18.82
CA LEU A 59 1.12 -6.98 18.09
C LEU A 59 -0.29 -7.54 18.33
N ALA A 60 -0.43 -8.87 18.40
CA ALA A 60 -1.70 -9.55 18.63
C ALA A 60 -2.35 -9.16 19.97
N GLN A 61 -1.54 -8.90 21.00
CA GLN A 61 -2.01 -8.41 22.32
C GLN A 61 -2.70 -7.04 22.25
N HIS A 62 -2.49 -6.28 21.17
CA HIS A 62 -3.07 -4.95 20.97
C HIS A 62 -4.21 -4.94 19.95
N VAL A 63 -4.71 -6.11 19.53
CA VAL A 63 -5.87 -6.19 18.65
C VAL A 63 -7.15 -5.91 19.46
N PRO A 64 -7.90 -4.84 19.15
CA PRO A 64 -9.11 -4.50 19.89
C PRO A 64 -10.23 -5.52 19.63
N THR A 65 -11.10 -5.70 20.62
CA THR A 65 -12.30 -6.54 20.52
C THR A 65 -13.54 -5.69 20.82
N PRO A 66 -14.43 -5.45 19.82
CA PRO A 66 -14.33 -5.89 18.43
C PRO A 66 -13.24 -5.14 17.64
N PRO A 67 -12.71 -5.73 16.55
CA PRO A 67 -11.77 -5.03 15.67
C PRO A 67 -12.38 -3.74 15.10
N HIS A 68 -11.56 -2.70 14.93
CA HIS A 68 -12.00 -1.49 14.25
C HIS A 68 -12.35 -1.77 12.78
N ALA A 69 -13.35 -1.07 12.26
CA ALA A 69 -13.70 -1.14 10.84
C ALA A 69 -12.53 -0.64 9.99
N ARG A 70 -12.09 -1.44 9.01
CA ARG A 70 -10.96 -1.10 8.12
C ARG A 70 -11.24 0.11 7.23
N TYR A 71 -12.52 0.41 6.99
CA TYR A 71 -13.00 1.52 6.19
C TYR A 71 -13.87 2.40 7.07
N LEU A 72 -13.56 3.70 7.10
CA LEU A 72 -14.44 4.70 7.71
C LEU A 72 -15.41 5.19 6.62
N VAL A 73 -16.62 4.64 6.60
CA VAL A 73 -17.70 5.07 5.68
C VAL A 73 -18.04 6.53 6.03
N ALA A 74 -18.09 7.51 5.11
CA ALA A 74 -18.60 7.50 3.75
C ALA A 74 -17.53 7.70 2.66
N PRO A 75 -17.73 7.13 1.45
CA PRO A 75 -16.93 7.49 0.29
C PRO A 75 -16.95 9.00 0.13
N ALA A 76 -15.77 9.61 0.05
CA ALA A 76 -15.66 11.02 -0.21
C ALA A 76 -16.41 11.34 -1.52
N PRO A 77 -17.20 12.43 -1.56
CA PRO A 77 -17.98 12.77 -2.74
C PRO A 77 -17.06 12.92 -3.97
N ALA A 78 -17.55 12.51 -5.14
CA ALA A 78 -16.80 12.57 -6.39
C ALA A 78 -16.14 13.95 -6.58
N GLY A 79 -14.82 13.97 -6.79
CA GLY A 79 -14.03 15.21 -6.89
C GLY A 79 -13.34 15.66 -5.60
N SER A 80 -13.39 14.85 -4.53
CA SER A 80 -12.57 15.02 -3.33
C SER A 80 -11.07 14.90 -3.63
N ASP A 81 -10.26 15.68 -2.92
CA ASP A 81 -8.79 15.66 -3.01
C ASP A 81 -8.25 14.23 -2.87
N PRO A 82 -7.41 13.71 -3.79
CA PRO A 82 -6.78 12.39 -3.67
C PRO A 82 -6.07 12.12 -2.34
N ALA A 83 -5.59 13.14 -1.62
CA ALA A 83 -5.09 12.98 -0.26
C ALA A 83 -6.17 12.38 0.68
N THR A 84 -7.45 12.70 0.45
CA THR A 84 -8.59 12.14 1.20
C THR A 84 -8.89 10.67 0.87
N MET A 85 -8.35 10.12 -0.23
CA MET A 85 -8.49 8.69 -0.54
C MET A 85 -7.65 7.82 0.40
N HIS A 86 -6.41 8.23 0.70
CA HIS A 86 -5.59 7.55 1.71
C HIS A 86 -6.21 7.63 3.11
N ASP A 87 -6.88 8.75 3.43
CA ASP A 87 -7.51 8.94 4.74
C ASP A 87 -8.84 8.17 4.90
N SER A 88 -9.61 8.00 3.82
CA SER A 88 -10.87 7.26 3.83
C SER A 88 -10.68 5.74 3.70
N MET A 89 -9.59 5.31 3.04
CA MET A 89 -9.28 3.91 2.79
C MET A 89 -7.85 3.55 3.21
N PRO A 90 -7.48 3.77 4.49
CA PRO A 90 -6.09 3.65 4.96
C PRO A 90 -5.51 2.23 4.87
N TYR A 91 -6.35 1.21 4.90
CA TYR A 91 -5.98 -0.20 4.85
C TYR A 91 -6.38 -0.91 3.55
N ASP A 92 -6.81 -0.16 2.52
CA ASP A 92 -7.13 -0.73 1.21
C ASP A 92 -5.91 -1.46 0.60
N VAL A 93 -6.16 -2.51 -0.16
CA VAL A 93 -5.10 -3.37 -0.72
C VAL A 93 -4.40 -2.76 -1.93
N VAL A 94 -4.94 -1.69 -2.51
CA VAL A 94 -4.34 -0.97 -3.64
C VAL A 94 -3.72 0.34 -3.17
N ILE A 95 -4.50 1.18 -2.48
CA ILE A 95 -4.09 2.55 -2.12
C ILE A 95 -3.78 2.73 -0.62
N GLY A 96 -3.96 1.71 0.22
CA GLY A 96 -3.84 1.85 1.67
C GLY A 96 -2.40 2.03 2.14
N ARG A 97 -2.03 3.24 2.57
CA ARG A 97 -0.68 3.55 3.09
C ARG A 97 -0.25 2.67 4.25
N TYR A 98 -1.20 2.14 5.02
CA TYR A 98 -0.95 1.33 6.21
C TYR A 98 -1.13 -0.18 5.97
N ASN A 99 -1.48 -0.57 4.74
CA ASN A 99 -1.54 -1.98 4.35
C ASN A 99 -0.21 -2.38 3.67
N PRO A 100 0.54 -3.36 4.21
CA PRO A 100 1.81 -3.79 3.61
C PRO A 100 1.63 -4.58 2.31
N LEU A 101 0.42 -5.04 1.97
CA LEU A 101 0.13 -5.64 0.67
C LEU A 101 -0.06 -4.58 -0.43
N ALA A 102 -0.46 -3.37 -0.03
CA ALA A 102 -0.65 -2.27 -0.96
C ALA A 102 0.66 -1.74 -1.49
N LEU A 103 0.67 -1.44 -2.79
CA LEU A 103 1.80 -0.79 -3.42
C LEU A 103 1.90 0.63 -2.85
N PRO A 104 3.10 1.10 -2.44
CA PRO A 104 3.28 2.48 -2.02
C PRO A 104 3.19 3.40 -3.25
N LEU A 105 1.96 3.71 -3.66
CA LEU A 105 1.64 4.63 -4.74
C LEU A 105 1.82 6.07 -4.25
N ALA A 106 2.58 6.86 -5.01
CA ALA A 106 2.50 8.31 -4.93
C ALA A 106 1.29 8.76 -5.74
N LEU A 107 0.27 9.29 -5.07
CA LEU A 107 -0.92 9.86 -5.70
C LEU A 107 -0.77 11.37 -5.90
N GLU A 108 -1.08 11.85 -7.09
CA GLU A 108 -1.13 13.26 -7.45
C GLU A 108 -2.53 13.63 -7.95
N ALA A 109 -3.07 14.75 -7.46
CA ALA A 109 -4.30 15.33 -7.98
C ALA A 109 -4.05 16.02 -9.32
N THR A 110 -4.89 15.73 -10.30
CA THR A 110 -4.83 16.34 -11.62
C THR A 110 -6.19 16.95 -11.97
N ALA A 111 -6.23 17.85 -12.94
CA ALA A 111 -7.49 18.44 -13.42
C ALA A 111 -8.52 17.42 -13.94
N ARG A 112 -8.12 16.18 -14.21
CA ARG A 112 -8.97 15.10 -14.75
C ARG A 112 -9.17 13.91 -13.80
N GLY A 113 -8.70 14.02 -12.55
CA GLY A 113 -8.78 12.95 -11.55
C GLY A 113 -7.47 12.72 -10.81
N ALA A 114 -7.20 11.51 -10.36
CA ALA A 114 -5.97 11.15 -9.66
C ALA A 114 -4.98 10.42 -10.57
N ARG A 115 -3.68 10.68 -10.39
CA ARG A 115 -2.58 9.94 -11.01
C ARG A 115 -1.76 9.23 -9.94
N GLY A 116 -1.74 7.91 -9.99
CA GLY A 116 -0.87 7.09 -9.14
C GLY A 116 0.42 6.69 -9.86
N THR A 117 1.55 6.81 -9.16
CA THR A 117 2.86 6.29 -9.62
C THR A 117 3.45 5.38 -8.56
N GLY A 118 3.82 4.17 -8.94
CA GLY A 118 4.51 3.22 -8.06
C GLY A 118 5.36 2.24 -8.83
N ARG A 119 6.22 1.51 -8.10
CA ARG A 119 7.13 0.50 -8.66
C ARG A 119 6.77 -0.87 -8.10
N PHE A 120 6.28 -1.75 -8.96
CA PHE A 120 6.08 -3.16 -8.60
C PHE A 120 7.44 -3.85 -8.38
N THR A 121 7.49 -4.62 -7.30
CA THR A 121 8.64 -5.44 -6.90
C THR A 121 8.35 -6.93 -7.14
N LYS A 122 9.30 -7.80 -6.76
CA LYS A 122 9.23 -9.25 -7.00
C LYS A 122 7.96 -9.94 -6.48
N PRO A 123 7.39 -9.57 -5.31
CA PRO A 123 6.12 -10.12 -4.83
C PRO A 123 4.92 -9.98 -5.77
N TYR A 124 4.95 -9.02 -6.70
CA TYR A 124 3.84 -8.77 -7.62
C TYR A 124 4.04 -9.40 -9.02
N GLU A 125 5.11 -10.17 -9.18
CA GLU A 125 5.47 -10.82 -10.44
C GLU A 125 4.53 -12.00 -10.73
N GLY A 126 3.98 -12.06 -11.94
CA GLY A 126 3.12 -13.17 -12.38
C GLY A 126 3.80 -14.13 -13.33
N GLY A 127 4.54 -13.58 -14.29
CA GLY A 127 5.45 -14.31 -15.17
C GLY A 127 6.83 -13.65 -15.13
N PRO A 128 7.90 -14.31 -15.61
CA PRO A 128 9.27 -13.82 -15.46
C PRO A 128 9.47 -12.39 -15.96
N GLY A 129 9.68 -11.44 -15.04
CA GLY A 129 9.86 -10.01 -15.31
C GLY A 129 8.58 -9.21 -15.58
N TRP A 130 7.39 -9.82 -15.48
CA TRP A 130 6.10 -9.19 -15.75
C TRP A 130 5.24 -9.12 -14.49
N VAL A 131 4.61 -7.96 -14.28
CA VAL A 131 3.60 -7.82 -13.21
C VAL A 131 2.42 -8.72 -13.50
N HIS A 132 1.93 -9.41 -12.47
CA HIS A 132 0.78 -10.29 -12.59
C HIS A 132 -0.46 -9.51 -13.06
N GLY A 133 -1.17 -10.03 -14.07
CA GLY A 133 -2.32 -9.33 -14.67
C GLY A 133 -3.44 -9.02 -13.67
N ALA A 134 -3.68 -9.89 -12.68
CA ALA A 134 -4.65 -9.62 -11.63
C ALA A 134 -4.24 -8.48 -10.68
N VAL A 135 -2.94 -8.25 -10.49
CA VAL A 135 -2.45 -7.11 -9.70
C VAL A 135 -2.72 -5.80 -10.44
N ILE A 136 -2.49 -5.78 -11.76
CA ILE A 136 -2.83 -4.63 -12.61
C ILE A 136 -4.35 -4.40 -12.62
N ALA A 137 -5.14 -5.47 -12.73
CA ALA A 137 -6.60 -5.37 -12.72
C ALA A 137 -7.13 -4.80 -11.40
N ALA A 138 -6.57 -5.26 -10.27
CA ALA A 138 -6.89 -4.73 -8.94
C ALA A 138 -6.54 -3.24 -8.82
N ASP A 139 -5.34 -2.84 -9.25
CA ASP A 139 -4.91 -1.44 -9.27
C ASP A 139 -5.81 -0.55 -10.16
N SER A 140 -6.28 -1.10 -11.29
CA SER A 140 -7.16 -0.40 -12.22
C SER A 140 -8.63 -0.35 -11.80
N SER A 141 -9.01 -1.09 -10.75
CA SER A 141 -10.40 -1.16 -10.32
C SER A 141 -10.85 0.19 -9.76
N PRO A 142 -12.04 0.68 -10.11
CA PRO A 142 -12.50 2.00 -9.69
C PRO A 142 -12.70 2.04 -8.17
N CYS A 143 -11.80 2.74 -7.50
CA CYS A 143 -11.90 3.04 -6.07
C CYS A 143 -12.83 4.25 -5.90
N GLY A 144 -14.15 4.03 -5.86
CA GLY A 144 -15.16 5.09 -5.70
C GLY A 144 -15.33 5.99 -6.93
N SER A 145 -16.58 6.18 -7.36
CA SER A 145 -17.05 7.05 -8.46
C SER A 145 -16.00 7.65 -9.43
N GLY A 146 -15.76 6.97 -10.56
CA GLY A 146 -15.54 7.68 -11.83
C GLY A 146 -14.16 7.64 -12.50
N VAL A 147 -13.21 6.76 -12.11
CA VAL A 147 -11.98 6.58 -12.91
C VAL A 147 -12.30 5.73 -14.15
N ARG A 148 -12.35 6.38 -15.32
CA ARG A 148 -12.45 5.70 -16.62
C ARG A 148 -11.04 5.57 -17.21
N ARG A 149 -10.50 4.35 -17.13
CA ARG A 149 -9.29 3.83 -17.82
C ARG A 149 -7.98 4.00 -17.04
N ALA A 150 -7.48 2.91 -16.45
CA ALA A 150 -6.06 2.79 -16.12
C ALA A 150 -5.28 2.46 -17.40
N SER A 151 -4.13 3.09 -17.63
CA SER A 151 -3.24 2.76 -18.74
C SER A 151 -1.86 2.37 -18.20
N THR A 152 -1.60 1.09 -18.01
CA THR A 152 -0.26 0.62 -17.64
C THR A 152 0.72 0.86 -18.79
N ARG A 153 1.58 1.89 -18.65
CA ARG A 153 2.77 2.05 -19.51
C ARG A 153 3.97 1.38 -18.85
N SER A 154 4.26 0.15 -19.25
CA SER A 154 5.56 -0.46 -18.95
C SER A 154 6.66 0.28 -19.72
N VAL A 155 7.48 1.05 -19.00
CA VAL A 155 8.74 1.58 -19.53
C VAL A 155 9.86 0.85 -18.80
N SER A 156 10.37 -0.22 -19.42
CA SER A 156 11.54 -0.94 -18.94
C SER A 156 12.79 -0.11 -19.23
N SER A 157 13.42 0.44 -18.19
CA SER A 157 14.80 0.96 -18.28
C SER A 157 15.83 -0.02 -17.72
N LYS A 158 15.39 -1.06 -17.00
CA LYS A 158 16.18 -2.21 -16.53
C LYS A 158 15.30 -3.46 -16.41
N PRO A 159 15.84 -4.68 -16.61
CA PRO A 159 15.09 -5.92 -16.39
C PRO A 159 14.58 -5.98 -14.94
N GLY A 160 13.27 -6.16 -14.76
CA GLY A 160 12.64 -6.33 -13.43
C GLY A 160 12.00 -5.09 -12.81
N SER A 161 11.76 -4.00 -13.55
CA SER A 161 10.95 -2.88 -13.06
C SER A 161 9.83 -2.51 -14.02
N THR A 162 8.57 -2.67 -13.59
CA THR A 162 7.40 -2.13 -14.29
C THR A 162 6.88 -0.92 -13.51
N ILE A 163 6.81 0.23 -14.18
CA ILE A 163 6.18 1.44 -13.66
C ILE A 163 4.70 1.39 -14.09
N ALA A 164 3.76 1.42 -13.15
CA ALA A 164 2.37 1.71 -13.49
C ALA A 164 2.10 3.21 -13.41
N THR A 165 1.35 3.70 -14.38
CA THR A 165 0.83 5.06 -14.42
C THR A 165 -0.67 4.97 -14.66
N ALA A 166 -1.48 5.17 -13.62
CA ALA A 166 -2.93 5.30 -13.82
C ALA A 166 -3.23 6.75 -14.25
N THR A 167 -3.88 6.95 -15.39
CA THR A 167 -4.31 8.28 -15.86
C THR A 167 -5.82 8.30 -16.06
N GLY A 168 -6.55 9.03 -15.22
CA GLY A 168 -7.97 9.34 -15.48
C GLY A 168 -8.11 10.28 -16.69
N SER A 169 -8.97 9.94 -17.65
CA SER A 169 -9.38 10.82 -18.76
C SER A 169 -10.69 11.50 -18.49
#